data_AF-A0A3S0ZQE2-F1
#
_entry.id   AF-A0A3S0ZQE2-F1
#
_cell.length_a   1.000
_cell.length_b   1.000
_cell.length_c   1.000
_cell.angle_alpha   90.00
_cell.angle_beta   90.00
_cell.angle_gamma   90.00
#
_symmetry.space_group_name_H-M   'P 1'
#
loop_
_entity.id
_entity.type
_entity.pdbx_description
1 polymer ?
#
loop_
_entity_poly.entity_id
_entity_poly.type
_entity_poly.pdbx_seq_one_letter_code
_entity_poly.pdbx_strand_id
1 'polypeptide(L)'
;MRREVYDADQKITFPLQRPSLSVFNSTSGNGSLQGKAVKKFPTCIIFGVSKCGTKAVIEYLKLHPHVVAPRSEINFFNNETLQFQHGLEWYIEQMPPSLEHQITVEKSPDYFQNHQCADLIRAASPATKLILLLREPIERLVSEYMQLSEKRPGLPEFDKWVIGQDTGDIDQRVPSVMVSAYSEHVSYWLSVFPRPQIHIIESQSLRDYPLQEMRKVESFLNLQPFFQPDDFYYNSTRGFYCMRMRFTGKTKCLGKSKGREHITVSQSTMEKLKMFYQPYNNKLKQILTLDFPWL
;
A
#
# COMPACT_ATOMS: atom_id res chain seq x y z
N MET A 1 17.95 23.21 20.28
CA MET A 1 18.80 23.62 19.14
C MET A 1 19.83 22.52 18.87
N ARG A 2 19.50 21.57 18.01
CA ARG A 2 20.46 20.74 17.24
C ARG A 2 19.78 20.46 15.92
N ARG A 3 20.17 21.23 14.91
CA ARG A 3 19.90 20.92 13.50
C ARG A 3 20.93 19.87 13.13
N GLU A 4 20.50 18.63 12.96
CA GLU A 4 21.32 17.67 12.22
C GLU A 4 21.09 17.96 10.74
N VAL A 5 22.16 18.43 10.12
CA VAL A 5 22.27 18.66 8.69
C VAL A 5 22.22 17.28 8.04
N TYR A 6 21.12 16.98 7.37
CA TYR A 6 21.05 15.83 6.48
C TYR A 6 21.96 16.14 5.29
N ASP A 7 23.10 15.47 5.27
CA ASP A 7 24.01 15.45 4.14
C ASP A 7 23.35 14.68 2.99
N ALA A 8 23.05 15.39 1.91
CA ALA A 8 22.32 14.87 0.74
C ALA A 8 23.17 13.97 -0.17
N ASP A 9 24.43 13.71 0.19
CA ASP A 9 25.39 12.98 -0.65
C ASP A 9 25.75 11.55 -0.17
N GLN A 10 25.04 10.99 0.82
CA GLN A 10 25.15 9.55 1.08
C GLN A 10 24.49 8.75 -0.06
N LYS A 11 25.31 8.30 -1.01
CA LYS A 11 24.90 7.32 -2.04
C LYS A 11 24.22 6.14 -1.37
N ILE A 12 22.91 6.00 -1.60
CA ILE A 12 22.13 4.82 -1.22
C ILE A 12 22.78 3.60 -1.88
N THR A 13 23.43 2.77 -1.06
CA THR A 13 24.07 1.54 -1.49
C THR A 13 23.19 0.36 -1.11
N PHE A 14 22.63 -0.32 -2.12
CA PHE A 14 22.08 -1.65 -1.91
C PHE A 14 23.22 -2.59 -1.48
N PRO A 15 23.02 -3.44 -0.46
CA PRO A 15 24.00 -4.46 -0.11
C PRO A 15 24.10 -5.43 -1.30
N LEU A 16 25.33 -5.59 -1.80
CA LEU A 16 25.72 -6.34 -3.00
C LEU A 16 25.57 -5.56 -4.33
N GLN A 17 26.62 -5.69 -5.16
CA GLN A 17 27.04 -4.81 -6.25
C GLN A 17 25.93 -4.44 -7.25
N ARG A 18 25.96 -3.19 -7.73
CA ARG A 18 25.18 -2.73 -8.89
C ARG A 18 25.36 -3.71 -10.06
N PRO A 19 24.30 -4.33 -10.59
CA PRO A 19 24.39 -4.85 -11.94
C PRO A 19 24.54 -3.64 -12.88
N SER A 20 25.40 -3.76 -13.87
CA SER A 20 25.39 -2.84 -14.99
C SER A 20 24.00 -2.90 -15.62
N LEU A 21 23.40 -1.73 -15.89
CA LEU A 21 22.13 -1.58 -16.63
C LEU A 21 22.24 -2.04 -18.10
N SER A 22 23.22 -2.89 -18.46
CA SER A 22 23.51 -3.33 -19.82
C SER A 22 22.74 -4.58 -20.25
N VAL A 23 21.78 -5.07 -19.47
CA VAL A 23 20.76 -6.02 -20.00
C VAL A 23 19.59 -5.24 -20.61
N PHE A 24 19.91 -4.24 -21.43
CA PHE A 24 18.99 -3.60 -22.35
C PHE A 24 19.60 -3.72 -23.75
N ASN A 25 18.90 -4.46 -24.61
CA ASN A 25 19.12 -4.70 -26.04
C ASN A 25 20.28 -5.63 -26.44
N SER A 26 19.90 -6.83 -26.89
CA SER A 26 20.06 -7.35 -28.27
C SER A 26 20.45 -8.83 -28.29
N THR A 27 19.55 -9.66 -28.84
CA THR A 27 19.93 -10.75 -29.74
C THR A 27 18.82 -10.89 -30.77
N SER A 28 19.11 -10.47 -31.99
CA SER A 28 18.34 -10.78 -33.19
C SER A 28 18.46 -12.28 -33.45
N GLY A 29 17.37 -13.02 -33.23
CA GLY A 29 17.23 -14.42 -33.57
C GLY A 29 15.86 -14.63 -34.19
N ASN A 30 15.83 -14.88 -35.49
CA ASN A 30 14.61 -15.21 -36.23
C ASN A 30 14.08 -16.58 -35.74
N GLY A 31 13.06 -16.53 -34.89
CA GLY A 31 12.35 -17.71 -34.39
C GLY A 31 11.10 -17.26 -33.63
N SER A 32 9.93 -17.60 -34.15
CA SER A 32 8.57 -17.46 -33.56
C SER A 32 8.50 -16.76 -32.18
N LEU A 33 8.18 -15.45 -32.19
CA LEU A 33 7.95 -14.64 -30.98
C LEU A 33 6.65 -15.04 -30.28
N GLN A 34 6.65 -16.17 -29.58
CA GLN A 34 5.89 -16.26 -28.33
C GLN A 34 6.78 -15.70 -27.23
N GLY A 35 6.53 -14.44 -26.84
CA GLY A 35 7.38 -13.70 -25.90
C GLY A 35 7.60 -14.49 -24.61
N LYS A 36 8.87 -14.83 -24.32
CA LYS A 36 9.25 -15.56 -23.12
C LYS A 36 8.91 -14.72 -21.88
N ALA A 37 8.15 -15.29 -20.95
CA ALA A 37 7.87 -14.63 -19.68
C ALA A 37 9.14 -14.55 -18.83
N VAL A 38 9.42 -13.36 -18.28
CA VAL A 38 10.62 -13.11 -17.44
C VAL A 38 10.23 -12.35 -16.18
N LYS A 39 10.99 -12.56 -15.10
CA LYS A 39 10.81 -11.80 -13.86
C LYS A 39 11.40 -10.40 -14.05
N LYS A 40 10.66 -9.38 -13.64
CA LYS A 40 11.00 -7.96 -13.82
C LYS A 40 10.70 -7.20 -12.54
N PHE A 41 11.38 -6.08 -12.33
CA PHE A 41 11.05 -5.14 -11.27
C PHE A 41 9.58 -4.67 -11.39
N PRO A 42 8.83 -4.54 -10.28
CA PRO A 42 7.45 -4.07 -10.32
C PRO A 42 7.36 -2.63 -10.81
N THR A 43 6.59 -2.40 -11.88
CA THR A 43 6.36 -1.04 -12.39
C THR A 43 5.38 -0.25 -11.53
N CYS A 44 4.64 -0.94 -10.65
CA CYS A 44 3.76 -0.33 -9.66
C CYS A 44 3.90 -1.01 -8.29
N ILE A 45 3.90 -0.22 -7.23
CA ILE A 45 3.91 -0.69 -5.83
C ILE A 45 2.72 -0.08 -5.07
N ILE A 46 1.91 -0.95 -4.46
CA ILE A 46 0.90 -0.54 -3.48
C ILE A 46 1.60 -0.49 -2.11
N PHE A 47 2.02 0.70 -1.72
CA PHE A 47 2.97 0.91 -0.63
C PHE A 47 2.31 1.22 0.73
N GLY A 48 0.98 1.36 0.75
CA GLY A 48 0.25 1.64 1.99
C GLY A 48 -1.21 2.01 1.77
N VAL A 49 -1.93 2.31 2.85
CA VAL A 49 -1.52 2.08 4.25
C VAL A 49 -2.06 0.72 4.73
N SER A 50 -1.43 0.12 5.75
CA SER A 50 -1.99 -1.05 6.42
C SER A 50 -3.46 -0.78 6.81
N LYS A 51 -4.30 -1.83 6.70
CA LYS A 51 -5.74 -1.78 7.04
C LYS A 51 -6.65 -0.92 6.15
N CYS A 52 -6.12 -0.25 5.13
CA CYS A 52 -6.89 0.56 4.17
C CYS A 52 -7.40 -0.23 2.94
N GLY A 53 -7.43 -1.56 2.98
CA GLY A 53 -7.94 -2.35 1.84
C GLY A 53 -6.91 -2.61 0.73
N THR A 54 -5.62 -2.46 0.96
CA THR A 54 -4.54 -2.80 0.00
C THR A 54 -4.66 -4.22 -0.58
N LYS A 55 -5.12 -5.18 0.23
CA LYS A 55 -5.38 -6.56 -0.23
C LYS A 55 -6.57 -6.64 -1.21
N ALA A 56 -7.57 -5.77 -1.09
CA ALA A 56 -8.67 -5.72 -2.05
C ALA A 56 -8.15 -5.28 -3.41
N VAL A 57 -7.43 -4.16 -3.47
CA VAL A 57 -6.86 -3.61 -4.72
C VAL A 57 -5.98 -4.63 -5.45
N ILE A 58 -5.03 -5.27 -4.76
CA ILE A 58 -4.15 -6.23 -5.45
C ILE A 58 -4.92 -7.46 -5.96
N GLU A 59 -5.99 -7.89 -5.27
CA GLU A 59 -6.78 -9.03 -5.71
C GLU A 59 -7.72 -8.65 -6.87
N TYR A 60 -8.25 -7.42 -6.88
CA TYR A 60 -9.00 -6.88 -8.02
C TYR A 60 -8.09 -6.73 -9.23
N LEU A 61 -6.90 -6.13 -9.09
CA LEU A 61 -5.91 -6.00 -10.16
C LEU A 61 -5.52 -7.33 -10.79
N LYS A 62 -5.42 -8.42 -10.00
CA LYS A 62 -5.14 -9.77 -10.51
C LYS A 62 -6.22 -10.34 -11.44
N LEU A 63 -7.39 -9.73 -11.55
CA LEU A 63 -8.38 -10.08 -12.57
C LEU A 63 -8.00 -9.54 -13.95
N HIS A 64 -7.22 -8.46 -14.00
CA HIS A 64 -6.81 -7.83 -15.25
C HIS A 64 -5.76 -8.68 -15.97
N PRO A 65 -5.96 -9.06 -17.26
CA PRO A 65 -5.07 -9.99 -17.96
C PRO A 65 -3.63 -9.47 -18.13
N HIS A 66 -3.47 -8.15 -18.14
CA HIS A 66 -2.16 -7.49 -18.23
C HIS A 66 -1.49 -7.23 -16.88
N VAL A 67 -1.99 -7.79 -15.77
CA VAL A 67 -1.40 -7.59 -14.44
C VAL A 67 -0.98 -8.93 -13.86
N VAL A 68 0.27 -9.01 -13.42
CA VAL A 68 0.77 -10.09 -12.57
C VAL A 68 1.26 -9.53 -11.25
N ALA A 69 1.16 -10.32 -10.19
CA ALA A 69 1.54 -9.88 -8.85
C ALA A 69 1.97 -11.08 -7.98
N PRO A 70 2.95 -10.90 -7.08
CA PRO A 70 3.38 -11.96 -6.18
C PRO A 70 2.22 -12.43 -5.28
N ARG A 71 2.37 -13.64 -4.74
CA ARG A 71 1.35 -14.26 -3.87
C ARG A 71 1.29 -13.60 -2.50
N SER A 72 2.44 -13.20 -1.96
CA SER A 72 2.65 -12.61 -0.65
C SER A 72 3.26 -11.21 -0.76
N GLU A 73 3.25 -10.50 0.36
CA GLU A 73 3.99 -9.25 0.56
C GLU A 73 5.48 -9.61 0.64
N ILE A 74 6.33 -8.88 -0.09
CA ILE A 74 7.76 -9.20 -0.12
C ILE A 74 8.50 -8.44 0.97
N ASN A 75 8.05 -7.23 1.31
CA ASN A 75 8.60 -6.40 2.39
C ASN A 75 10.12 -6.16 2.26
N PHE A 76 10.58 -5.96 1.03
CA PHE A 76 12.00 -5.82 0.69
C PHE A 76 12.57 -4.44 1.05
N PHE A 77 11.86 -3.35 0.72
CA PHE A 77 12.40 -1.99 0.84
C PHE A 77 12.53 -1.46 2.26
N ASN A 78 12.27 -2.29 3.26
CA ASN A 78 12.62 -1.99 4.64
C ASN A 78 14.06 -2.50 4.91
N ASN A 79 15.01 -1.57 5.00
CA ASN A 79 16.44 -1.86 5.15
C ASN A 79 16.84 -2.59 6.45
N GLU A 80 15.97 -2.58 7.45
CA GLU A 80 16.17 -3.32 8.70
C GLU A 80 15.81 -4.82 8.56
N THR A 81 15.26 -5.24 7.41
CA THR A 81 14.80 -6.61 7.19
C THR A 81 15.88 -7.50 6.58
N LEU A 82 15.80 -8.81 6.86
CA LEU A 82 16.65 -9.82 6.22
C LEU A 82 16.45 -9.84 4.70
N GLN A 83 15.24 -9.53 4.22
CA GLN A 83 14.91 -9.45 2.80
C GLN A 83 15.79 -8.43 2.08
N PHE A 84 15.99 -7.25 2.67
CA PHE A 84 16.82 -6.20 2.07
C PHE A 84 18.28 -6.64 1.90
N GLN A 85 18.80 -7.43 2.84
CA GLN A 85 20.19 -7.91 2.83
C GLN A 85 20.51 -8.84 1.65
N HIS A 86 19.49 -9.44 1.03
CA HIS A 86 19.66 -10.30 -0.13
C HIS A 86 19.89 -9.53 -1.45
N GLY A 87 19.75 -8.20 -1.45
CA GLY A 87 19.98 -7.38 -2.64
C GLY A 87 18.82 -7.37 -3.63
N LEU A 88 18.95 -6.52 -4.64
CA LEU A 88 17.87 -6.21 -5.59
C LEU A 88 17.56 -7.38 -6.53
N GLU A 89 18.55 -8.18 -6.89
CA GLU A 89 18.39 -9.37 -7.72
C GLU A 89 17.45 -10.38 -7.04
N TRP A 90 17.65 -10.61 -5.74
CA TRP A 90 16.78 -11.48 -4.96
C TRP A 90 15.34 -10.96 -4.95
N TYR A 91 15.14 -9.64 -4.82
CA TYR A 91 13.81 -9.02 -4.87
C TYR A 91 13.11 -9.26 -6.21
N ILE A 92 13.83 -9.07 -7.32
CA ILE A 92 13.30 -9.34 -8.67
C ILE A 92 12.96 -10.83 -8.81
N GLU A 93 13.77 -11.72 -8.24
CA GLU A 93 13.48 -13.16 -8.23
C GLU A 93 12.22 -13.54 -7.44
N GLN A 94 11.73 -12.68 -6.54
CA GLN A 94 10.44 -12.91 -5.88
C GLN A 94 9.24 -12.55 -6.76
N MET A 95 9.45 -11.86 -7.87
CA MET A 95 8.38 -11.45 -8.79
C MET A 95 7.91 -12.64 -9.64
N PRO A 96 6.62 -12.70 -9.99
CA PRO A 96 6.16 -13.67 -10.98
C PRO A 96 6.76 -13.36 -12.35
N PRO A 97 6.98 -14.39 -13.21
CA PRO A 97 7.32 -14.16 -14.60
C PRO A 97 6.16 -13.41 -15.29
N SER A 98 6.52 -12.41 -16.09
CA SER A 98 5.60 -11.50 -16.78
C SER A 98 5.92 -11.47 -18.27
N LEU A 99 4.89 -11.43 -19.11
CA LEU A 99 5.03 -11.17 -20.54
C LEU A 99 5.40 -9.70 -20.80
N GLU A 100 5.75 -9.37 -22.04
CA GLU A 100 6.11 -8.00 -22.41
C GLU A 100 4.97 -6.99 -22.18
N HIS A 101 3.74 -7.38 -22.53
CA HIS A 101 2.54 -6.54 -22.38
C HIS A 101 1.96 -6.54 -20.96
N GLN A 102 2.55 -7.29 -20.02
CA GLN A 102 2.08 -7.36 -18.64
C GLN A 102 2.91 -6.45 -17.74
N ILE A 103 2.24 -5.86 -16.74
CA ILE A 103 2.89 -5.15 -15.64
C ILE A 103 2.96 -6.04 -14.40
N THR A 104 4.05 -5.90 -13.65
CA THR A 104 4.19 -6.51 -12.32
C THR A 104 3.79 -5.49 -11.26
N VAL A 105 2.87 -5.86 -10.37
CA VAL A 105 2.41 -5.02 -9.25
C VAL A 105 2.74 -5.70 -7.93
N GLU A 106 3.47 -5.00 -7.06
CA GLU A 106 3.81 -5.47 -5.71
C GLU A 106 2.97 -4.75 -4.65
N LYS A 107 2.82 -5.32 -3.45
CA LYS A 107 2.01 -4.74 -2.37
C LYS A 107 2.63 -5.03 -1.00
N SER A 108 3.22 -4.00 -0.41
CA SER A 108 3.81 -4.02 0.94
C SER A 108 3.38 -2.76 1.69
N PRO A 109 2.29 -2.83 2.50
CA PRO A 109 1.66 -1.64 3.08
C PRO A 109 2.49 -0.92 4.13
N ASP A 110 3.46 -1.61 4.72
CA ASP A 110 4.33 -1.08 5.77
C ASP A 110 5.41 -0.14 5.21
N TYR A 111 5.60 -0.10 3.88
CA TYR A 111 6.52 0.85 3.27
C TYR A 111 6.13 2.29 3.57
N PHE A 112 4.83 2.62 3.56
CA PHE A 112 4.33 3.97 3.77
C PHE A 112 4.90 4.68 5.00
N GLN A 113 4.97 3.98 6.14
CA GLN A 113 5.40 4.57 7.41
C GLN A 113 6.93 4.64 7.57
N ASN A 114 7.69 3.84 6.81
CA ASN A 114 9.16 3.90 6.79
C ASN A 114 9.62 4.75 5.59
N HIS A 115 9.97 6.00 5.87
CA HIS A 115 10.38 7.00 4.86
C HIS A 115 11.54 6.55 3.97
N GLN A 116 12.48 5.77 4.50
CA GLN A 116 13.63 5.26 3.71
C GLN A 116 13.18 4.33 2.57
N CYS A 117 12.01 3.70 2.67
CA CYS A 117 11.45 2.92 1.57
C CYS A 117 11.24 3.78 0.33
N ALA A 118 10.86 5.05 0.49
CA ALA A 118 10.65 5.95 -0.64
C ALA A 118 11.95 6.18 -1.41
N ASP A 119 13.05 6.46 -0.70
CA ASP A 119 14.35 6.69 -1.32
C ASP A 119 14.89 5.44 -2.01
N LEU A 120 14.75 4.27 -1.35
CA LEU A 120 15.20 3.00 -1.91
C LEU A 120 14.41 2.61 -3.16
N ILE A 121 13.08 2.75 -3.15
CA ILE A 121 12.26 2.51 -4.34
C ILE A 121 12.65 3.47 -5.46
N ARG A 122 12.86 4.75 -5.15
CA ARG A 122 13.25 5.76 -6.14
C ARG A 122 14.62 5.46 -6.74
N ALA A 123 15.58 5.04 -5.93
CA ALA A 123 16.92 4.66 -6.38
C ALA A 123 16.88 3.40 -7.26
N ALA A 124 16.04 2.41 -6.93
CA ALA A 124 15.92 1.18 -7.71
C ALA A 124 15.20 1.42 -9.07
N SER A 125 14.13 2.22 -9.06
CA SER A 125 13.36 2.52 -10.28
C SER A 125 12.63 3.86 -10.14
N PRO A 126 13.22 4.95 -10.68
CA PRO A 126 12.62 6.28 -10.61
C PRO A 126 11.24 6.39 -11.26
N ALA A 127 10.93 5.53 -12.25
CA ALA A 127 9.68 5.53 -12.99
C ALA A 127 8.53 4.76 -12.30
N THR A 128 8.79 4.16 -11.12
CA THR A 128 7.79 3.38 -10.38
C THR A 128 6.54 4.20 -10.09
N LYS A 129 5.37 3.65 -10.39
CA LYS A 129 4.08 4.19 -9.98
C LYS A 129 3.73 3.68 -8.59
N LEU A 130 3.06 4.51 -7.79
CA LEU A 130 2.73 4.21 -6.40
C LEU A 130 1.22 4.33 -6.20
N ILE A 131 0.63 3.35 -5.49
CA ILE A 131 -0.77 3.40 -5.07
C ILE A 131 -0.84 3.47 -3.55
N LEU A 132 -1.49 4.51 -3.06
CA LEU A 132 -1.76 4.77 -1.65
C LEU A 132 -3.25 4.62 -1.36
N LEU A 133 -3.59 3.89 -0.30
CA LEU A 133 -4.95 3.82 0.22
C LEU A 133 -5.02 4.52 1.57
N LEU A 134 -5.95 5.46 1.69
CA LEU A 134 -6.23 6.19 2.93
C LEU A 134 -7.62 5.83 3.43
N ARG A 135 -7.79 5.77 4.76
CA ARG A 135 -9.04 5.49 5.46
C ARG A 135 -9.20 6.54 6.55
N GLU A 136 -10.41 6.74 7.06
CA GLU A 136 -10.58 7.51 8.29
C GLU A 136 -9.57 7.04 9.37
N PRO A 137 -8.75 7.96 9.93
CA PRO A 137 -7.63 7.64 10.81
C PRO A 137 -7.97 6.75 12.01
N ILE A 138 -9.11 6.98 12.65
CA ILE A 138 -9.55 6.26 13.85
C ILE A 138 -10.02 4.86 13.46
N GLU A 139 -10.81 4.72 12.40
CA GLU A 139 -11.24 3.44 11.88
C GLU A 139 -10.05 2.58 11.42
N ARG A 140 -9.03 3.18 10.82
CA ARG A 140 -7.78 2.48 10.47
C ARG A 140 -7.10 1.95 11.73
N LEU A 141 -6.97 2.78 12.76
CA LEU A 141 -6.37 2.43 14.04
C LEU A 141 -7.13 1.30 14.76
N VAL A 142 -8.47 1.39 14.82
CA VAL A 142 -9.33 0.31 15.36
C VAL A 142 -9.13 -0.97 14.57
N SER A 143 -9.06 -0.90 13.24
CA SER A 143 -8.83 -2.08 12.40
C SER A 143 -7.45 -2.72 12.65
N GLU A 144 -6.42 -1.92 12.92
CA GLU A 144 -5.09 -2.39 13.32
C GLU A 144 -5.16 -3.10 14.67
N TYR A 145 -5.78 -2.46 15.67
CA TYR A 145 -6.00 -3.04 17.00
C TYR A 145 -6.66 -4.40 16.93
N MET A 146 -7.77 -4.54 16.17
CA MET A 146 -8.48 -5.81 16.03
C MET A 146 -7.61 -6.93 15.43
N GLN A 147 -6.65 -6.59 14.58
CA GLN A 147 -5.71 -7.58 14.05
C GLN A 147 -4.59 -7.90 15.04
N LEU A 148 -4.16 -6.93 15.84
CA LEU A 148 -3.12 -7.13 16.86
C LEU A 148 -3.66 -7.95 18.03
N SER A 149 -4.89 -7.70 18.49
CA SER A 149 -5.50 -8.41 19.62
C SER A 149 -5.69 -9.90 19.32
N GLU A 150 -6.01 -10.28 18.08
CA GLU A 150 -6.06 -11.69 17.63
C GLU A 150 -4.68 -12.38 17.69
N LYS A 151 -3.60 -11.62 17.45
CA LYS A 151 -2.24 -12.16 17.31
C LYS A 151 -1.42 -12.08 18.60
N ARG A 152 -1.81 -11.20 19.53
CA ARG A 152 -1.05 -10.88 20.74
C ARG A 152 -1.97 -11.02 21.96
N PRO A 153 -2.09 -12.23 22.53
CA PRO A 153 -2.78 -12.43 23.80
C PRO A 153 -2.20 -11.49 24.86
N GLY A 154 -3.06 -10.77 25.59
CA GLY A 154 -2.64 -9.80 26.61
C GLY A 154 -2.45 -8.36 26.12
N LEU A 155 -2.80 -8.05 24.86
CA LEU A 155 -2.91 -6.65 24.43
C LEU A 155 -3.94 -5.92 25.33
N PRO A 156 -3.62 -4.72 25.87
CA PRO A 156 -4.58 -3.95 26.65
C PRO A 156 -5.85 -3.65 25.85
N GLU A 157 -6.95 -3.39 26.56
CA GLU A 157 -8.17 -2.83 25.94
C GLU A 157 -7.84 -1.57 25.14
N PHE A 158 -8.56 -1.34 24.04
CA PHE A 158 -8.25 -0.28 23.07
C PHE A 158 -7.98 1.08 23.73
N ASP A 159 -8.84 1.51 24.65
CA ASP A 159 -8.68 2.78 25.34
C ASP A 159 -7.36 2.85 26.12
N LYS A 160 -7.02 1.80 26.87
CA LYS A 160 -5.75 1.71 27.61
C LYS A 160 -4.54 1.49 26.69
N TRP A 161 -4.78 1.01 25.48
CA TRP A 161 -3.74 0.82 24.48
C TRP A 161 -3.38 2.14 23.79
N VAL A 162 -4.35 3.05 23.55
CA VAL A 162 -4.11 4.32 22.85
C VAL A 162 -3.94 5.52 23.79
N ILE A 163 -4.29 5.39 25.07
CA ILE A 163 -4.13 6.46 26.08
C ILE A 163 -2.91 6.17 26.95
N GLY A 164 -2.02 7.15 27.07
CA GLY A 164 -0.85 7.09 27.94
C GLY A 164 -1.28 7.11 29.41
N GLN A 165 -0.83 6.14 30.20
CA GLN A 165 -1.21 6.05 31.61
C GLN A 165 -0.64 7.18 32.46
N ASP A 166 0.50 7.72 32.02
CA ASP A 166 1.22 8.85 32.61
C ASP A 166 0.61 10.21 32.22
N THR A 167 0.13 10.35 30.98
CA THR A 167 -0.36 11.62 30.45
C THR A 167 -1.89 11.75 30.53
N GLY A 168 -2.60 10.63 30.51
CA GLY A 168 -4.04 10.60 30.32
C GLY A 168 -4.49 10.94 28.89
N ASP A 169 -3.58 11.17 27.94
CA ASP A 169 -3.86 11.61 26.56
C ASP A 169 -3.35 10.61 25.52
N ILE A 170 -3.60 10.87 24.22
CA ILE A 170 -3.20 9.98 23.13
C ILE A 170 -1.70 9.67 23.20
N ASP A 171 -1.37 8.38 23.28
CA ASP A 171 0.00 7.90 23.37
C ASP A 171 0.65 7.80 21.99
N GLN A 172 1.43 8.82 21.63
CA GLN A 172 2.20 8.86 20.38
C GLN A 172 3.34 7.83 20.34
N ARG A 173 3.71 7.22 21.47
CA ARG A 173 4.70 6.14 21.51
C ARG A 173 4.15 4.86 20.88
N VAL A 174 2.84 4.73 20.75
CA VAL A 174 2.17 3.63 20.06
C VAL A 174 2.31 3.83 18.55
N PRO A 175 3.12 3.04 17.83
CA PRO A 175 3.41 3.32 16.42
C PRO A 175 2.14 3.34 15.56
N SER A 176 1.15 2.49 15.88
CA SER A 176 -0.12 2.44 15.16
C SER A 176 -0.91 3.75 15.23
N VAL A 177 -0.79 4.53 16.30
CA VAL A 177 -1.39 5.87 16.38
C VAL A 177 -0.73 6.79 15.35
N MET A 178 0.60 6.81 15.32
CA MET A 178 1.34 7.70 14.42
C MET A 178 1.21 7.33 12.94
N VAL A 179 1.02 6.05 12.58
CA VAL A 179 0.78 5.63 11.19
C VAL A 179 -0.46 6.29 10.58
N SER A 180 -1.47 6.60 11.40
CA SER A 180 -2.69 7.30 10.99
C SER A 180 -2.51 8.82 10.86
N ALA A 181 -1.39 9.39 11.33
CA ALA A 181 -1.03 10.80 11.14
C ALA A 181 -0.48 11.03 9.72
N TYR A 182 -1.31 10.76 8.71
CA TYR A 182 -0.87 10.56 7.32
C TYR A 182 -0.06 11.70 6.72
N SER A 183 -0.32 12.95 7.09
CA SER A 183 0.42 14.10 6.56
C SER A 183 1.92 14.01 6.81
N GLU A 184 2.34 13.43 7.94
CA GLU A 184 3.76 13.27 8.28
C GLU A 184 4.48 12.34 7.31
N HIS A 185 3.79 11.32 6.81
CA HIS A 185 4.34 10.38 5.84
C HIS A 185 4.18 10.89 4.42
N VAL A 186 2.98 11.37 4.05
CA VAL A 186 2.68 11.83 2.70
C VAL A 186 3.58 13.00 2.27
N SER A 187 3.89 13.94 3.18
CA SER A 187 4.84 15.02 2.89
C SER A 187 6.18 14.49 2.41
N TYR A 188 6.71 13.45 3.06
CA TYR A 188 7.99 12.85 2.68
C TYR A 188 7.91 12.10 1.36
N TRP A 189 6.86 11.29 1.16
CA TRP A 189 6.68 10.58 -0.11
C TRP A 189 6.58 11.55 -1.30
N LEU A 190 5.97 12.72 -1.11
CA LEU A 190 5.88 13.76 -2.14
C LEU A 190 7.18 14.57 -2.32
N SER A 191 8.08 14.62 -1.35
CA SER A 191 9.42 15.18 -1.57
C SER A 191 10.31 14.26 -2.39
N VAL A 192 10.05 12.94 -2.37
CA VAL A 192 10.83 11.95 -3.14
C VAL A 192 10.19 11.66 -4.51
N PHE A 193 8.87 11.52 -4.59
CA PHE A 193 8.12 11.22 -5.81
C PHE A 193 7.20 12.36 -6.22
N PRO A 194 7.15 12.73 -7.51
CA PRO A 194 6.22 13.73 -7.99
C PRO A 194 4.78 13.22 -7.85
N ARG A 195 3.87 14.13 -7.52
CA ARG A 195 2.45 13.84 -7.30
C ARG A 195 1.78 12.97 -8.38
N PRO A 196 2.06 13.12 -9.70
CA PRO A 196 1.49 12.26 -10.75
C PRO A 196 1.94 10.80 -10.70
N GLN A 197 3.03 10.46 -10.00
CA GLN A 197 3.45 9.07 -9.78
C GLN A 197 2.72 8.41 -8.60
N ILE A 198 1.91 9.15 -7.83
CA ILE A 198 1.17 8.62 -6.69
C ILE A 198 -0.33 8.70 -6.97
N HIS A 199 -0.99 7.56 -7.06
CA HIS A 199 -2.44 7.47 -7.08
C HIS A 199 -2.97 7.22 -5.68
N ILE A 200 -4.01 7.95 -5.28
CA ILE A 200 -4.57 7.88 -3.93
C ILE A 200 -6.02 7.42 -4.03
N ILE A 201 -6.35 6.37 -3.29
CA ILE A 201 -7.68 5.77 -3.23
C ILE A 201 -8.23 5.99 -1.82
N GLU A 202 -9.48 6.43 -1.75
CA GLU A 202 -10.22 6.51 -0.51
C GLU A 202 -10.87 5.16 -0.20
N SER A 203 -10.58 4.62 0.99
CA SER A 203 -10.92 3.23 1.32
C SER A 203 -12.42 2.99 1.37
N GLN A 204 -13.22 3.99 1.76
CA GLN A 204 -14.68 3.87 1.78
C GLN A 204 -15.24 3.83 0.36
N SER A 205 -14.72 4.67 -0.54
CA SER A 205 -15.05 4.67 -1.97
C SER A 205 -14.69 3.34 -2.62
N LEU A 206 -13.55 2.73 -2.29
CA LEU A 206 -13.21 1.39 -2.76
C LEU A 206 -14.20 0.33 -2.23
N ARG A 207 -14.64 0.47 -0.98
CA ARG A 207 -15.59 -0.44 -0.35
C ARG A 207 -16.97 -0.35 -0.98
N ASP A 208 -17.43 0.86 -1.28
CA ASP A 208 -18.81 1.12 -1.72
C ASP A 208 -18.94 1.09 -3.26
N TYR A 209 -17.91 1.54 -3.96
CA TYR A 209 -17.86 1.72 -5.41
C TYR A 209 -16.58 1.14 -6.04
N PRO A 210 -16.27 -0.16 -5.83
CA PRO A 210 -15.00 -0.75 -6.27
C PRO A 210 -14.76 -0.64 -7.78
N LEU A 211 -15.81 -0.76 -8.61
CA LEU A 211 -15.68 -0.60 -10.06
C LEU A 211 -15.14 0.78 -10.45
N GLN A 212 -15.64 1.84 -9.79
CA GLN A 212 -15.26 3.22 -10.12
C GLN A 212 -13.80 3.46 -9.74
N GLU A 213 -13.39 3.03 -8.55
CA GLU A 213 -12.00 3.14 -8.10
C GLU A 213 -11.06 2.30 -8.98
N MET A 214 -11.43 1.07 -9.32
CA MET A 214 -10.58 0.22 -10.14
C MET A 214 -10.40 0.73 -11.58
N ARG A 215 -11.39 1.42 -12.16
CA ARG A 215 -11.23 2.11 -13.46
C ARG A 215 -10.28 3.30 -13.38
N LYS A 216 -10.28 4.04 -12.27
CA LYS A 216 -9.27 5.10 -12.03
C LYS A 216 -7.87 4.49 -11.93
N VAL A 217 -7.74 3.33 -11.29
CA VAL A 217 -6.48 2.58 -11.21
C VAL A 217 -6.02 2.11 -12.60
N GLU A 218 -6.91 1.58 -13.45
CA GLU A 218 -6.58 1.23 -14.83
C GLU A 218 -5.99 2.43 -15.59
N SER A 219 -6.69 3.57 -15.55
CA SER A 219 -6.23 4.80 -16.18
C SER A 219 -4.86 5.25 -15.62
N PHE A 220 -4.70 5.24 -14.31
CA PHE A 220 -3.43 5.62 -13.67
C PHE A 220 -2.29 4.70 -14.10
N LEU A 221 -2.53 3.40 -14.26
CA LEU A 221 -1.53 2.42 -14.67
C LEU A 221 -1.32 2.36 -16.19
N ASN A 222 -2.06 3.15 -16.98
CA ASN A 222 -2.10 3.07 -18.45
C ASN A 222 -2.52 1.69 -18.96
N LEU A 223 -3.42 1.03 -18.23
CA LEU A 223 -4.04 -0.23 -18.65
C LEU A 223 -5.25 0.06 -19.53
N GLN A 224 -5.54 -0.87 -20.45
CA GLN A 224 -6.77 -0.81 -21.23
C GLN A 224 -7.97 -1.04 -20.31
N PRO A 225 -9.09 -0.33 -20.51
CA PRO A 225 -10.30 -0.55 -19.71
C PRO A 225 -10.76 -2.02 -19.78
N PHE A 226 -10.80 -2.68 -18.63
CA PHE A 226 -11.15 -4.10 -18.52
C PHE A 226 -12.29 -4.33 -17.54
N PHE A 227 -12.30 -3.67 -16.38
CA PHE A 227 -13.29 -3.90 -15.33
C PHE A 227 -14.72 -3.51 -15.75
N GLN A 228 -15.64 -4.44 -15.52
CA GLN A 228 -17.08 -4.32 -15.79
C GLN A 228 -17.89 -4.48 -14.49
N PRO A 229 -19.16 -4.04 -14.47
CA PRO A 229 -20.05 -4.23 -13.32
C PRO A 229 -20.10 -5.69 -12.83
N ASP A 230 -20.16 -6.65 -13.76
CA ASP A 230 -20.26 -8.08 -13.45
C ASP A 230 -19.01 -8.68 -12.78
N ASP A 231 -17.87 -7.98 -12.79
CA ASP A 231 -16.67 -8.40 -12.08
C ASP A 231 -16.81 -8.24 -10.55
N PHE A 232 -17.77 -7.43 -10.08
CA PHE A 232 -18.00 -7.12 -8.68
C PHE A 232 -19.42 -7.46 -8.26
N TYR A 233 -19.58 -8.18 -7.15
CA TYR A 233 -20.89 -8.42 -6.56
C TYR A 233 -20.83 -8.20 -5.04
N TYR A 234 -21.83 -7.52 -4.50
CA TYR A 234 -21.93 -7.32 -3.06
C TYR A 234 -22.37 -8.61 -2.38
N ASN A 235 -21.61 -9.06 -1.37
CA ASN A 235 -21.98 -10.22 -0.58
C ASN A 235 -22.50 -9.75 0.78
N SER A 236 -23.81 -9.89 1.01
CA SER A 236 -24.48 -9.43 2.24
C SER A 236 -23.96 -10.12 3.50
N THR A 237 -23.64 -11.42 3.43
CA THR A 237 -23.07 -12.18 4.55
C THR A 237 -21.66 -11.70 4.90
N ARG A 238 -20.88 -11.27 3.91
CA ARG A 238 -19.52 -10.76 4.13
C ARG A 238 -19.50 -9.26 4.45
N GLY A 239 -20.53 -8.51 4.05
CA GLY A 239 -20.62 -7.06 4.25
C GLY A 239 -19.70 -6.22 3.37
N PHE A 240 -19.23 -6.80 2.24
CA PHE A 240 -18.36 -6.13 1.27
C PHE A 240 -18.42 -6.80 -0.13
N TYR A 241 -17.90 -6.12 -1.14
CA TYR A 241 -17.83 -6.63 -2.51
C TYR A 241 -16.81 -7.76 -2.70
N CYS A 242 -17.26 -8.80 -3.37
CA CYS A 242 -16.46 -9.92 -3.84
C CYS A 242 -16.28 -9.86 -5.36
N MET A 243 -15.37 -10.69 -5.87
CA MET A 243 -14.98 -10.73 -7.27
C MET A 243 -15.66 -11.89 -8.00
N ARG A 244 -16.01 -11.67 -9.26
CA ARG A 244 -16.40 -12.72 -10.20
C ARG A 244 -15.44 -12.69 -11.38
N MET A 245 -14.81 -13.84 -11.66
CA MET A 245 -13.92 -14.01 -12.81
C MET A 245 -14.78 -14.30 -14.04
N ARG A 246 -15.14 -13.26 -14.81
CA ARG A 246 -16.09 -13.37 -15.93
C ARG A 246 -15.82 -14.52 -16.90
N PHE A 247 -14.55 -14.80 -17.22
CA PHE A 247 -14.20 -15.88 -18.17
C PHE A 247 -14.37 -17.30 -17.63
N THR A 248 -14.35 -17.49 -16.31
CA THR A 248 -14.43 -18.84 -15.69
C THR A 248 -15.70 -19.04 -14.88
N GLY A 249 -16.48 -17.98 -14.65
CA GLY A 249 -17.62 -17.98 -13.73
C GLY A 249 -17.25 -18.10 -12.25
N LYS A 250 -15.97 -18.34 -11.91
CA LYS A 250 -15.53 -18.53 -10.52
C LYS A 250 -15.68 -17.24 -9.72
N THR A 251 -16.23 -17.36 -8.52
CA THR A 251 -16.33 -16.24 -7.58
C THR A 251 -15.29 -16.34 -6.48
N LYS A 252 -14.82 -15.21 -5.98
CA LYS A 252 -13.84 -15.13 -4.90
C LYS A 252 -14.13 -13.94 -4.00
N CYS A 253 -14.28 -14.19 -2.72
CA CYS A 253 -14.27 -13.15 -1.69
C CYS A 253 -12.88 -13.02 -1.07
N LEU A 254 -12.60 -11.88 -0.45
CA LEU A 254 -11.43 -11.74 0.41
C LEU A 254 -11.55 -12.69 1.62
N GLY A 255 -10.39 -13.20 2.07
CA GLY A 255 -10.32 -14.21 3.12
C GLY A 255 -10.94 -13.80 4.46
N LYS A 256 -11.15 -14.76 5.36
CA LYS A 256 -11.83 -14.57 6.66
C LYS A 256 -11.23 -13.45 7.52
N SER A 257 -9.92 -13.20 7.39
CA SER A 257 -9.21 -12.12 8.11
C SER A 257 -9.47 -10.70 7.57
N LYS A 258 -10.41 -10.52 6.62
CA LYS A 258 -10.79 -9.22 6.04
C LYS A 258 -12.27 -8.94 6.34
N GLY A 259 -12.57 -7.68 6.68
CA GLY A 259 -13.90 -7.26 7.14
C GLY A 259 -14.22 -7.73 8.56
N ARG A 260 -13.29 -7.55 9.50
CA ARG A 260 -13.53 -7.89 10.92
C ARG A 260 -14.57 -6.95 11.49
N GLU A 261 -15.35 -7.47 12.43
CA GLU A 261 -16.18 -6.64 13.29
C GLU A 261 -15.27 -5.71 14.12
N HIS A 262 -15.68 -4.46 14.25
CA HIS A 262 -14.94 -3.45 14.99
C HIS A 262 -15.57 -3.28 16.37
N ILE A 263 -14.74 -3.06 17.38
CA ILE A 263 -15.20 -2.66 18.71
C ILE A 263 -15.86 -1.29 18.68
N THR A 264 -16.68 -1.03 19.69
CA THR A 264 -17.11 0.34 20.00
C THR A 264 -16.04 1.01 20.86
N VAL A 265 -15.51 2.13 20.39
CA VAL A 265 -14.55 2.96 21.14
C VAL A 265 -15.33 3.85 22.10
N SER A 266 -14.82 4.09 23.31
CA SER A 266 -15.49 4.99 24.26
C SER A 266 -15.54 6.42 23.73
N GLN A 267 -16.58 7.15 24.12
CA GLN A 267 -16.80 8.53 23.67
C GLN A 267 -15.62 9.44 24.01
N SER A 268 -15.07 9.32 25.23
CA SER A 268 -13.91 10.10 25.68
C SER A 268 -12.66 9.83 24.82
N THR A 269 -12.34 8.56 24.57
CA THR A 269 -11.21 8.19 23.70
C THR A 269 -11.42 8.66 22.27
N MET A 270 -12.64 8.52 21.75
CA MET A 270 -13.01 8.97 20.40
C MET A 270 -12.79 10.48 20.23
N GLU A 271 -13.21 11.30 21.19
CA GLU A 271 -13.01 12.75 21.18
C GLU A 271 -11.52 13.12 21.21
N LYS A 272 -10.73 12.48 22.07
CA LYS A 272 -9.27 12.69 22.13
C LYS A 272 -8.59 12.32 20.82
N LEU A 273 -8.96 11.19 20.21
CA LEU A 273 -8.41 10.76 18.93
C LEU A 273 -8.77 11.74 17.80
N LYS A 274 -10.01 12.24 17.76
CA LYS A 274 -10.44 13.25 16.79
C LYS A 274 -9.62 14.53 16.92
N MET A 275 -9.47 15.04 18.14
CA MET A 275 -8.65 16.24 18.41
C MET A 275 -7.18 16.01 18.03
N PHE A 276 -6.65 14.82 18.32
CA PHE A 276 -5.29 14.44 17.98
C PHE A 276 -5.05 14.39 16.46
N TYR A 277 -5.93 13.76 15.69
CA TYR A 277 -5.76 13.63 14.24
C TYR A 277 -6.11 14.89 13.45
N GLN A 278 -6.93 15.79 13.99
CA GLN A 278 -7.38 17.01 13.32
C GLN A 278 -6.25 17.85 12.68
N PRO A 279 -5.14 18.21 13.37
CA PRO A 279 -4.07 18.98 12.75
C PRO A 279 -3.41 18.23 11.57
N TYR A 280 -3.26 16.91 11.66
CA TYR A 280 -2.69 16.09 10.59
C TYR A 280 -3.65 16.00 9.38
N ASN A 281 -4.95 15.84 9.63
CA ASN A 281 -5.97 15.82 8.58
C ASN A 281 -6.03 17.16 7.84
N ASN A 282 -6.02 18.27 8.57
CA ASN A 282 -5.98 19.62 7.98
C ASN A 282 -4.77 19.81 7.08
N LYS A 283 -3.57 19.40 7.54
CA LYS A 283 -2.34 19.45 6.73
C LYS A 283 -2.42 18.52 5.51
N LEU A 284 -3.00 17.33 5.65
CA LEU A 284 -3.17 16.39 4.55
C LEU A 284 -4.08 16.94 3.45
N LYS A 285 -5.19 17.59 3.84
CA LYS A 285 -6.13 18.27 2.93
C LYS A 285 -5.44 19.34 2.11
N GLN A 286 -4.58 20.14 2.73
CA GLN A 286 -3.78 21.17 2.05
C GLN A 286 -2.81 20.58 1.03
N ILE A 287 -2.10 19.50 1.39
CA ILE A 287 -1.06 18.91 0.54
C ILE A 287 -1.64 18.16 -0.66
N LEU A 288 -2.72 17.42 -0.46
CA LEU A 288 -3.26 16.53 -1.49
C LEU A 288 -4.40 17.15 -2.30
N THR A 289 -4.98 18.26 -1.84
CA THR A 289 -6.16 18.91 -2.44
C THR A 289 -7.30 17.89 -2.64
N LEU A 290 -7.51 17.04 -1.64
CA LEU A 290 -8.53 15.99 -1.64
C LEU A 290 -9.73 16.42 -0.79
N ASP A 291 -10.90 15.90 -1.16
CA ASP A 291 -12.17 16.16 -0.49
C ASP A 291 -12.78 14.85 0.01
N PHE A 292 -12.02 14.13 0.84
CA PHE A 292 -12.54 12.93 1.50
C PHE A 292 -13.51 13.33 2.61
N PRO A 293 -14.62 12.62 2.83
CA PRO A 293 -15.61 13.01 3.84
C PRO A 293 -15.08 13.17 5.27
N TRP A 294 -13.95 12.53 5.59
CA TRP A 294 -13.30 12.60 6.90
C TRP A 294 -12.14 13.63 6.97
N LEU A 295 -11.83 14.34 5.87
CA LEU A 295 -10.81 15.40 5.77
C LEU A 295 -11.42 16.80 5.84
#